data_AF-A0A1S1MWY0-F1
#
_entry.id   AF-A0A1S1MWY0-F1
#
_cell.length_a   1.000
_cell.length_b   1.000
_cell.length_c   1.000
_cell.angle_alpha   90.00
_cell.angle_beta   90.00
_cell.angle_gamma   90.00
#
_symmetry.space_group_name_H-M   'P 1'
#
loop_
_entity.id
_entity.type
_entity.pdbx_description
1 polymer ?
#
loop_
_entity_poly.entity_id
_entity_poly.type
_entity_poly.pdbx_seq_one_letter_code
_entity_poly.pdbx_strand_id
1 'polypeptide(L)' 'MRGDNFVLLTALQLSGGNTPKSWMFKTGLKILNNHIKQRKRLGLPLFDLEQELEEAKREIV' A
#
# COMPACT_ATOMS: atom_id res chain seq x y z
N MET A 1 -6.31 7.11 -6.91
CA MET A 1 -5.22 6.16 -6.63
C MET A 1 -5.21 5.28 -7.84
N ARG A 2 -4.05 5.02 -8.43
CA ARG A 2 -3.95 4.09 -9.55
C ARG A 2 -4.60 2.76 -9.18
N GLY A 3 -5.30 2.16 -10.13
CA GLY A 3 -6.10 0.95 -9.91
C GLY A 3 -5.28 -0.28 -9.49
N ASP A 4 -3.97 -0.24 -9.75
CA ASP A 4 -2.99 -1.27 -9.42
C ASP A 4 -2.15 -0.94 -8.16
N ASN A 5 -2.42 0.17 -7.48
CA ASN A 5 -1.67 0.54 -6.26
C ASN A 5 -1.80 -0.55 -5.19
N PHE A 6 -0.67 -0.95 -4.61
CA PHE A 6 -0.61 -2.02 -3.62
C PHE A 6 -1.60 -1.83 -2.45
N VAL A 7 -1.76 -0.60 -1.96
CA VAL A 7 -2.62 -0.29 -0.81
C VAL A 7 -4.09 -0.48 -1.18
N LEU A 8 -4.50 -0.05 -2.38
CA LEU A 8 -5.86 -0.23 -2.88
C LEU A 8 -6.18 -1.73 -3.07
N LEU A 9 -5.29 -2.47 -3.73
CA LEU A 9 -5.46 -3.90 -3.95
C LEU A 9 -5.52 -4.67 -2.63
N THR A 10 -4.67 -4.32 -1.66
CA THR A 10 -4.70 -4.91 -0.32
C THR A 10 -6.02 -4.60 0.39
N ALA A 11 -6.52 -3.37 0.29
CA ALA A 11 -7.78 -2.99 0.90
C ALA A 11 -8.97 -3.72 0.28
N LEU A 12 -8.98 -3.88 -1.05
CA LEU A 12 -9.97 -4.67 -1.80
C LEU A 12 -9.92 -6.16 -1.44
N GLN A 13 -8.72 -6.71 -1.25
CA GLN A 13 -8.56 -8.09 -0.81
C GLN A 13 -9.16 -8.29 0.60
N LEU A 14 -8.90 -7.37 1.53
CA LEU A 14 -9.43 -7.41 2.89
C LEU A 14 -10.94 -7.19 2.96
N SER A 15 -11.52 -6.48 1.99
CA SER A 15 -12.96 -6.26 1.90
C SER A 15 -13.71 -7.40 1.20
N GLY A 16 -13.00 -8.39 0.67
CA GLY A 16 -13.57 -9.45 -0.15
C GLY A 16 -14.15 -8.93 -1.47
N GLY A 17 -13.55 -7.88 -2.05
CA GLY A 17 -14.00 -7.25 -3.29
C GLY A 17 -15.09 -6.18 -3.11
N ASN A 18 -15.57 -5.94 -1.89
CA ASN A 18 -16.52 -4.86 -1.59
C ASN A 18 -15.81 -3.51 -1.42
N THR A 19 -16.58 -2.44 -1.24
CA THR A 19 -16.03 -1.11 -0.89
C THR A 19 -15.19 -1.18 0.39
N PRO A 20 -13.88 -0.89 0.34
CA PRO A 20 -13.02 -1.03 1.51
C PRO A 20 -13.29 0.02 2.60
N LYS A 21 -13.11 -0.38 3.86
CA LYS A 21 -13.22 0.52 5.03
C LYS A 21 -11.87 1.20 5.31
N SER A 22 -11.89 2.37 5.95
CA SER A 22 -10.68 3.15 6.29
C SER A 22 -9.58 2.31 6.98
N TRP A 23 -9.94 1.40 7.89
CA TRP A 23 -8.93 0.56 8.55
C TRP A 23 -8.19 -0.38 7.60
N MET A 24 -8.82 -0.83 6.50
CA MET A 24 -8.21 -1.72 5.51
C MET A 24 -7.13 -1.00 4.72
N PHE A 25 -7.39 0.26 4.34
CA PHE A 25 -6.39 1.14 3.76
C PHE A 25 -5.21 1.39 4.69
N LYS A 26 -5.47 1.64 5.98
CA LYS A 26 -4.40 1.78 7.00
C LYS A 26 -3.57 0.50 7.14
N THR A 27 -4.20 -0.67 7.05
CA THR A 27 -3.50 -1.96 7.02
C THR A 27 -2.60 -2.07 5.78
N GLY A 28 -3.12 -1.73 4.59
CA GLY A 28 -2.33 -1.71 3.36
C GLY A 28 -1.12 -0.79 3.44
N LEU A 29 -1.28 0.44 3.97
CA LEU A 29 -0.18 1.38 4.22
C LEU A 29 0.89 0.79 5.14
N LYS A 30 0.48 0.11 6.23
CA LYS A 30 1.41 -0.52 7.16
C LYS A 30 2.19 -1.64 6.49
N ILE A 31 1.53 -2.48 5.68
CA ILE A 31 2.16 -3.58 4.96
C ILE A 31 3.16 -3.04 3.93
N LEU A 32 2.77 -2.07 3.09
CA LEU A 32 3.64 -1.47 2.08
C LEU A 32 4.88 -0.83 2.71
N ASN A 33 4.70 -0.04 3.77
CA ASN A 33 5.81 0.58 4.49
C ASN A 33 6.78 -0.46 5.09
N ASN A 34 6.25 -1.55 5.66
CA ASN A 34 7.08 -2.63 6.17
C ASN A 34 7.83 -3.36 5.05
N HIS A 35 7.19 -3.57 3.90
CA HIS A 35 7.82 -4.17 2.74
C HIS A 35 8.98 -3.32 2.21
N ILE A 36 8.78 -2.00 2.08
CA ILE A 36 9.83 -1.05 1.70
C ILE A 36 11.00 -1.11 2.69
N LYS A 37 10.73 -1.09 4.00
CA LYS A 37 11.78 -1.20 5.03
C LYS A 37 12.59 -2.49 4.91
N GLN A 38 11.92 -3.62 4.66
CA GLN A 38 12.59 -4.91 4.48
C GLN A 38 13.46 -4.92 3.23
N ARG A 39 12.97 -4.39 2.10
CA ARG A 39 13.75 -4.29 0.86
C ARG A 39 14.97 -3.40 1.03
N LYS A 40 14.83 -2.23 1.68
CA LYS A 40 15.96 -1.34 2.03
C LYS A 40 17.02 -2.08 2.84
N ARG A 41 16.60 -2.83 3.88
CA ARG A 41 17.53 -3.60 4.73
C ARG A 41 18.28 -4.68 3.95
N LEU A 42 17.65 -5.26 2.93
CA LEU A 42 18.22 -6.32 2.10
C LEU A 42 19.00 -5.78 0.89
N GLY A 43 19.09 -4.46 0.69
CA GLY A 43 19.71 -3.87 -0.49
C GLY A 43 18.95 -4.16 -1.79
N LEU A 44 17.65 -4.47 -1.71
CA LEU A 44 16.82 -4.80 -2.86
C LEU A 44 16.26 -3.52 -3.52
N PRO A 45 16.12 -3.49 -4.86
CA PRO A 45 15.58 -2.33 -5.57
C PRO A 45 14.14 -2.06 -5.13
N LEU A 46 13.77 -0.79 -4.94
CA LEU A 46 12.43 -0.42 -4.47
C LEU A 46 11.42 -0.23 -5.61
N PHE A 47 11.89 -0.10 -6.86
CA PHE A 47 11.04 0.25 -8.00
C PHE A 47 10.14 1.44 -7.64
N ASP A 48 8.83 1.34 -7.89
CA ASP A 48 7.87 2.42 -7.66
C ASP A 48 7.20 2.37 -6.27
N LEU A 49 7.66 1.49 -5.36
CA LEU A 49 7.01 1.27 -4.07
C LEU A 49 6.93 2.53 -3.20
N GLU A 50 7.95 3.39 -3.25
CA GLU A 50 7.94 4.66 -2.50
C GLU A 50 6.94 5.65 -3.11
N GLN A 51 6.83 5.69 -4.43
CA GLN A 51 5.83 6.51 -5.11
C GLN A 51 4.40 6.02 -4.81
N GLU A 52 4.17 4.71 -4.84
CA GLU A 52 2.89 4.11 -4.46
C GLU A 52 2.51 4.43 -3.02
N LEU A 53 3.49 4.44 -2.10
CA LEU A 53 3.26 4.80 -0.70
C LEU A 53 2.86 6.26 -0.55
N GLU A 54 3.53 7.18 -1.23
CA GLU A 54 3.23 8.61 -1.17
C GLU A 54 1.91 8.97 -1.89
N GLU A 55 1.59 8.27 -2.97
CA GLU A 55 0.26 8.33 -3.60
C GLU A 55 -0.82 7.88 -2.61
N ALA A 56 -0.65 6.71 -2.00
CA ALA A 56 -1.63 6.17 -1.06
C ALA A 56 -1.86 7.08 0.15
N LYS A 57 -0.80 7.66 0.71
CA LYS A 57 -0.92 8.62 1.83
C LYS A 57 -1.70 9.87 1.45
N ARG A 58 -1.51 10.41 0.25
CA ARG A 58 -2.20 11.64 -0.18
C ARG A 58 -3.70 11.45 -0.36
N GLU A 59 -4.13 10.24 -0.69
CA GLU A 59 -5.52 9.98 -1.05
C GLU A 59 -6.36 9.32 0.05
N ILE A 60 -5.71 8.71 1.04
CA ILE A 60 -6.39 8.11 2.21
C ILE A 60 -6.60 9.13 3.35
N VAL A 61 -5.80 10.21 3.36
CA VAL A 61 -5.88 11.31 4.35
C VAL A 61 -7.06 12.24 4.04
#